data_AF-A0A1J1LQS4-F1
#
_entry.id   AF-A0A1J1LQS4-F1
#
_cell.length_a   1.000
_cell.length_b   1.000
_cell.length_c   1.000
_cell.angle_alpha   90.00
_cell.angle_beta   90.00
_cell.angle_gamma   90.00
#
_symmetry.space_group_name_H-M   'P 1'
#
loop_
_entity.id
_entity.type
_entity.pdbx_description
1 polymer ?
#
loop_
_entity_poly.entity_id
_entity_poly.type
_entity_poly.pdbx_seq_one_letter_code
_entity_poly.pdbx_strand_id
1 'polypeptide(L)'
;MKLDFSNLCQQHSIAPRGIIFIGASDGKTLKRLNLPDTVKTLIIDANPSTVERLQTNFAESPNVQVVQAAIANHNDTVTLHLTSLESSSSILSWKRYSEIYPNIKETQQLTLPSRTLDSLLEELHLSPIDFNILILDIQGAELLALEGANQLLNTLDAVYTTVHYQELFEGGALVEQVDQFLADYQFQRVAEVSPYHPAWGEAFYVRQTLETEDVVNPVKPLSQTSQLLQETQEQLETLQSQYQEVLVTLEQTQVQLQQSTENLTELQSQRDQMLVELEQSQTDLKQSQTDLKQSQTDLKQSQTDLKQSQTDLKQTQTELQQSQTDLKQSQSQIEQLQTELQQSQTDLKQSQSQIEQLQTQHQQSQSQHQQLQTQLEQTQTELQQSQSQHQQLQTQLEQSQTDLKQSQSQLEQTRTELQQSQSQLEQTRKESDQSRSELHEVREELELTQFQLDEVQVELEQYVAQYHQQKEELTKLQTELEQTKMLLTQAQQKPEPTVTKKSKSDNAVMVKLLARVLAETLED
;
A
#
# COMPACT_ATOMS: atom_id res chain seq x y z
N MET A 1 10.17 -44.61 -42.82
CA MET A 1 10.64 -45.05 -44.15
C MET A 1 12.18 -45.06 -44.29
N LYS A 2 12.70 -46.27 -44.47
CA LYS A 2 14.09 -46.76 -44.60
C LYS A 2 14.20 -47.89 -45.62
N LEU A 3 13.13 -48.67 -45.83
CA LEU A 3 12.97 -49.46 -47.06
C LEU A 3 13.07 -48.56 -48.29
N ASP A 4 13.72 -49.03 -49.35
CA ASP A 4 13.78 -48.32 -50.64
C ASP A 4 12.46 -48.53 -51.39
N PHE A 5 11.50 -47.64 -51.11
CA PHE A 5 10.17 -47.63 -51.70
C PHE A 5 10.20 -47.65 -53.24
N SER A 6 11.08 -46.86 -53.85
CA SER A 6 11.17 -46.74 -55.31
C SER A 6 11.67 -48.03 -55.95
N ASN A 7 12.71 -48.63 -55.37
CA ASN A 7 13.19 -49.95 -55.80
C ASN A 7 12.15 -51.06 -55.55
N LEU A 8 11.44 -51.05 -54.42
CA LEU A 8 10.40 -52.05 -54.14
C LEU A 8 9.21 -51.94 -55.10
N CYS A 9 8.73 -50.73 -55.39
CA CYS A 9 7.73 -50.51 -56.43
C CYS A 9 8.22 -51.01 -57.80
N GLN A 10 9.47 -50.74 -58.17
CA GLN A 10 10.05 -51.24 -59.42
C GLN A 10 10.17 -52.77 -59.46
N GLN A 11 10.65 -53.41 -58.39
CA GLN A 11 10.82 -54.87 -58.29
C GLN A 11 9.49 -55.61 -58.42
N HIS A 12 8.41 -55.04 -57.88
CA HIS A 12 7.07 -55.62 -57.92
C HIS A 12 6.16 -55.03 -59.02
N SER A 13 6.73 -54.29 -59.99
CA SER A 13 6.02 -53.68 -61.13
C SER A 13 4.86 -52.73 -60.78
N ILE A 14 4.90 -52.12 -59.59
CA ILE A 14 3.89 -51.16 -59.11
C ILE A 14 4.26 -49.76 -59.63
N ALA A 15 3.38 -49.16 -60.41
CA ALA A 15 3.47 -47.75 -60.79
C ALA A 15 2.56 -46.90 -59.88
N PRO A 16 3.08 -45.96 -59.06
CA PRO A 16 2.24 -45.08 -58.27
C PRO A 16 1.27 -44.26 -59.15
N ARG A 17 -0.03 -44.48 -58.97
CA ARG A 17 -1.13 -43.72 -59.59
C ARG A 17 -1.67 -42.69 -58.62
N GLY A 18 -1.90 -43.13 -57.38
CA GLY A 18 -2.21 -42.26 -56.27
C GLY A 18 -1.79 -42.88 -54.94
N ILE A 19 -1.39 -42.03 -54.00
CA ILE A 19 -0.91 -42.43 -52.67
C ILE A 19 -1.79 -41.80 -51.59
N ILE A 20 -2.22 -42.62 -50.63
CA ILE A 20 -2.75 -42.13 -49.35
C ILE A 20 -1.63 -42.29 -48.32
N PHE A 21 -1.23 -41.21 -47.63
CA PHE A 21 -0.18 -41.24 -46.62
C PHE A 21 -0.71 -40.67 -45.31
N ILE A 22 -0.82 -41.54 -44.30
CA ILE A 22 -1.32 -41.25 -42.97
C ILE A 22 -0.15 -41.17 -41.99
N GLY A 23 -0.09 -40.12 -41.17
CA GLY A 23 1.02 -39.88 -40.23
C GLY A 23 2.25 -39.26 -40.91
N ALA A 24 2.04 -38.40 -41.91
CA ALA A 24 3.15 -37.85 -42.70
C ALA A 24 4.09 -36.91 -41.93
N SER A 25 3.73 -36.49 -40.71
CA SER A 25 4.54 -35.64 -39.84
C SER A 25 4.98 -34.35 -40.56
N ASP A 26 6.26 -34.01 -40.59
CA ASP A 26 6.76 -32.82 -41.30
C ASP A 26 6.75 -32.91 -42.84
N GLY A 27 6.33 -34.05 -43.42
CA GLY A 27 6.25 -34.27 -44.86
C GLY A 27 7.58 -34.57 -45.55
N LYS A 28 8.71 -34.61 -44.84
CA LYS A 28 10.03 -34.92 -45.44
C LYS A 28 10.12 -36.34 -46.00
N THR A 29 9.29 -37.27 -45.54
CA THR A 29 9.20 -38.61 -46.15
C THR A 29 8.61 -38.54 -47.55
N LEU A 30 7.47 -37.85 -47.73
CA LEU A 30 6.87 -37.68 -49.05
C LEU A 30 7.78 -36.90 -50.01
N LYS A 31 8.42 -35.82 -49.54
CA LYS A 31 9.39 -35.06 -50.37
C LYS A 31 10.62 -35.87 -50.77
N ARG A 32 10.98 -36.93 -50.03
CA ARG A 32 12.06 -37.89 -50.39
C ARG A 32 11.62 -38.97 -51.39
N LEU A 33 10.32 -39.24 -51.51
CA LEU A 33 9.82 -40.18 -52.52
C LEU A 33 9.95 -39.65 -53.94
N ASN A 34 10.05 -38.33 -54.12
CA ASN A 34 10.22 -37.66 -55.42
C ASN A 34 9.21 -38.17 -56.48
N LEU A 35 7.95 -38.28 -56.07
CA LEU A 35 6.86 -38.74 -56.93
C LEU A 35 6.67 -37.77 -58.10
N PRO A 36 6.32 -38.24 -59.31
CA PRO A 36 5.89 -37.37 -60.39
C PRO A 36 4.66 -36.53 -59.99
N ASP A 37 4.58 -35.27 -60.45
CA ASP A 37 3.45 -34.38 -60.16
C ASP A 37 2.08 -34.94 -60.60
N THR A 38 2.05 -35.97 -61.45
CA THR A 38 0.84 -36.68 -61.88
C THR A 38 0.25 -37.61 -60.83
N VAL A 39 0.96 -37.90 -59.73
CA VAL A 39 0.52 -38.85 -58.69
C VAL A 39 -0.42 -38.16 -57.70
N LYS A 40 -1.70 -38.55 -57.71
CA LYS A 40 -2.72 -38.00 -56.79
C LYS A 40 -2.39 -38.40 -55.35
N THR A 41 -2.09 -37.43 -54.49
CA THR A 41 -1.63 -37.69 -53.13
C THR A 41 -2.58 -37.12 -52.09
N LEU A 42 -3.11 -37.97 -51.22
CA LEU A 42 -3.89 -37.58 -50.05
C LEU A 42 -3.03 -37.76 -48.79
N ILE A 43 -2.68 -36.65 -48.15
CA ILE A 43 -2.00 -36.64 -46.85
C ILE A 43 -3.03 -36.51 -45.74
N ILE A 44 -2.97 -37.40 -44.76
CA ILE A 44 -3.83 -37.40 -43.59
C ILE A 44 -2.95 -37.34 -42.34
N ASP A 45 -3.27 -36.44 -41.41
CA ASP A 45 -2.64 -36.42 -40.08
C ASP A 45 -3.69 -36.06 -39.02
N ALA A 46 -3.54 -36.61 -37.81
CA ALA A 46 -4.48 -36.38 -36.72
C ALA A 46 -4.14 -35.11 -35.92
N ASN A 47 -2.86 -34.69 -35.90
CA ASN A 47 -2.40 -33.53 -35.14
C ASN A 47 -2.68 -32.23 -35.93
N PRO A 48 -3.53 -31.30 -35.42
CA PRO A 48 -3.87 -30.06 -36.12
C PRO A 48 -2.65 -29.21 -36.48
N SER A 49 -1.67 -29.11 -35.57
CA SER A 49 -0.43 -28.35 -35.79
C SER A 49 0.52 -29.00 -36.79
N THR A 50 0.39 -30.31 -37.02
CA THR A 50 1.07 -30.99 -38.14
C THR A 50 0.39 -30.69 -39.46
N VAL A 51 -0.95 -30.72 -39.49
CA VAL A 51 -1.75 -30.43 -40.70
C VAL A 51 -1.52 -29.01 -41.21
N GLU A 52 -1.49 -28.00 -40.34
CA GLU A 52 -1.20 -26.59 -40.71
C GLU A 52 0.17 -26.46 -41.42
N ARG A 53 1.19 -27.15 -40.90
CA ARG A 53 2.54 -27.16 -41.48
C ARG A 53 2.60 -27.97 -42.78
N LEU A 54 1.86 -29.07 -42.88
CA LEU A 54 1.75 -29.87 -44.10
C LEU A 54 1.04 -29.08 -45.21
N GLN A 55 -0.08 -28.41 -44.90
CA GLN A 55 -0.78 -27.51 -45.82
C GLN A 55 0.17 -26.41 -46.33
N THR A 56 0.94 -25.79 -45.43
CA THR A 56 1.97 -24.81 -45.80
C THR A 56 3.07 -25.44 -46.68
N ASN A 57 3.54 -26.64 -46.34
CA ASN A 57 4.62 -27.35 -47.04
C ASN A 57 4.25 -27.84 -48.45
N PHE A 58 2.97 -27.96 -48.77
CA PHE A 58 2.47 -28.48 -50.05
C PHE A 58 1.49 -27.53 -50.76
N ALA A 59 1.40 -26.26 -50.34
CA ALA A 59 0.48 -25.27 -50.91
C ALA A 59 0.64 -25.03 -52.42
N GLU A 60 1.84 -25.27 -52.97
CA GLU A 60 2.15 -25.15 -54.41
C GLU A 60 2.06 -26.49 -55.17
N SER A 61 1.61 -27.57 -54.52
CA SER A 61 1.57 -28.93 -55.09
C SER A 61 0.13 -29.33 -55.48
N PRO A 62 -0.32 -29.08 -56.73
CA PRO A 62 -1.75 -29.10 -57.09
C PRO A 62 -2.43 -30.46 -57.01
N ASN A 63 -1.66 -31.56 -56.99
CA ASN A 63 -2.17 -32.93 -56.83
C ASN A 63 -1.95 -33.49 -55.41
N VAL A 64 -1.60 -32.64 -54.44
CA VAL A 64 -1.47 -32.98 -53.01
C VAL A 64 -2.60 -32.35 -52.22
N GLN A 65 -3.46 -33.16 -51.62
CA GLN A 65 -4.52 -32.74 -50.71
C GLN A 65 -4.11 -33.08 -49.27
N VAL A 66 -4.26 -32.14 -48.32
CA VAL A 66 -3.87 -32.34 -46.92
C VAL A 66 -5.10 -32.16 -46.01
N VAL A 67 -5.41 -33.18 -45.22
CA VAL A 67 -6.64 -33.27 -44.42
C VAL A 67 -6.32 -33.62 -42.96
N GLN A 68 -7.03 -32.99 -42.02
CA GLN A 68 -7.01 -33.40 -40.62
C GLN A 68 -8.05 -34.49 -40.38
N ALA A 69 -7.60 -35.68 -39.98
CA ALA A 69 -8.49 -36.75 -39.51
C ALA A 69 -7.75 -37.73 -38.59
N ALA A 70 -8.44 -38.20 -37.54
CA ALA A 70 -8.00 -39.34 -36.77
C ALA A 70 -8.58 -40.62 -37.38
N ILE A 71 -7.72 -41.51 -37.88
CA ILE A 71 -8.12 -42.70 -38.64
C ILE A 71 -8.18 -43.92 -37.73
N ALA A 72 -9.32 -44.62 -37.73
CA ALA A 72 -9.61 -45.80 -36.93
C ALA A 72 -10.56 -46.76 -37.68
N ASN A 73 -10.91 -47.88 -37.06
CA ASN A 73 -11.88 -48.84 -37.59
C ASN A 73 -13.37 -48.45 -37.35
N HIS A 74 -13.62 -47.31 -36.70
CA HIS A 74 -14.96 -46.80 -36.39
C HIS A 74 -15.11 -45.29 -36.65
N ASN A 75 -16.37 -44.83 -36.75
CA ASN A 75 -16.76 -43.43 -36.90
C ASN A 75 -17.43 -42.93 -35.61
N ASP A 76 -16.63 -42.58 -34.61
CA ASP A 76 -17.07 -42.01 -33.32
C ASP A 76 -16.01 -40.99 -32.85
N THR A 77 -15.33 -41.26 -31.74
CA THR A 77 -14.35 -40.39 -31.10
C THR A 77 -13.17 -41.22 -30.58
N VAL A 78 -11.97 -40.67 -30.68
CA VAL A 78 -10.72 -41.26 -30.19
C VAL A 78 -9.86 -40.22 -29.48
N THR A 79 -8.99 -40.66 -28.58
CA THR A 79 -8.00 -39.81 -27.93
C THR A 79 -6.68 -39.90 -28.69
N LEU A 80 -6.24 -38.79 -29.29
CA LEU A 80 -4.89 -38.66 -29.82
C LEU A 80 -3.95 -38.26 -28.68
N HIS A 81 -3.04 -39.18 -28.33
CA HIS A 81 -1.96 -38.98 -27.38
C HIS A 81 -0.80 -38.28 -28.11
N LEU A 82 -0.71 -36.95 -27.96
CA LEU A 82 0.39 -36.15 -28.48
C LEU A 82 1.62 -36.26 -27.58
N THR A 83 2.80 -36.32 -28.21
CA THR A 83 4.05 -36.62 -27.50
C THR A 83 5.17 -35.64 -27.88
N SER A 84 6.23 -35.59 -27.06
CA SER A 84 7.35 -34.65 -27.20
C SER A 84 8.24 -34.89 -28.43
N LEU A 85 7.97 -35.96 -29.19
CA LEU A 85 8.44 -36.16 -30.56
C LEU A 85 7.20 -36.48 -31.38
N GLU A 86 6.74 -35.54 -32.23
CA GLU A 86 5.40 -35.63 -32.82
C GLU A 86 5.15 -36.94 -33.59
N SER A 87 6.18 -37.51 -34.23
CA SER A 87 6.15 -38.82 -34.93
C SER A 87 6.09 -40.05 -34.01
N SER A 88 5.92 -39.87 -32.71
CA SER A 88 5.68 -40.92 -31.70
C SER A 88 4.28 -40.83 -31.07
N SER A 89 3.46 -39.89 -31.56
CA SER A 89 2.06 -39.69 -31.14
C SER A 89 1.16 -40.76 -31.77
N SER A 90 0.10 -41.17 -31.06
CA SER A 90 -0.80 -42.25 -31.51
C SER A 90 -2.22 -42.04 -31.00
N ILE A 91 -3.21 -42.69 -31.62
CA ILE A 91 -4.57 -42.82 -31.06
C ILE A 91 -4.71 -43.98 -30.06
N LEU A 92 -3.61 -44.70 -29.80
CA LEU A 92 -3.51 -45.73 -28.76
C LEU A 92 -2.56 -45.26 -27.65
N SER A 93 -2.92 -45.58 -26.40
CA SER A 93 -2.06 -45.42 -25.24
C SER A 93 -0.71 -46.14 -25.44
N TRP A 94 0.37 -45.56 -24.93
CA TRP A 94 1.65 -46.25 -24.88
C TRP A 94 1.63 -47.41 -23.89
N LYS A 95 2.08 -48.58 -24.37
CA LYS A 95 2.47 -49.71 -23.54
C LYS A 95 4.01 -49.71 -23.46
N ARG A 96 4.66 -50.65 -24.17
CA ARG A 96 6.11 -50.86 -24.12
C ARG A 96 6.94 -49.88 -24.97
N TYR A 97 6.31 -48.96 -25.71
CA TYR A 97 7.01 -47.85 -26.38
C TYR A 97 7.84 -47.01 -25.40
N SER A 98 7.27 -46.76 -24.21
CA SER A 98 7.89 -46.01 -23.12
C SER A 98 9.16 -46.68 -22.54
N GLU A 99 9.26 -48.02 -22.60
CA GLU A 99 10.45 -48.77 -22.19
C GLU A 99 11.63 -48.53 -23.15
N ILE A 100 11.34 -48.39 -24.44
CA ILE A 100 12.33 -48.26 -25.52
C ILE A 100 12.79 -46.81 -25.67
N TYR A 101 11.86 -45.86 -25.52
CA TYR A 101 12.09 -44.43 -25.74
C TYR A 101 11.79 -43.57 -24.49
N PRO A 102 12.42 -43.82 -23.32
CA PRO A 102 12.08 -43.19 -22.03
C PRO A 102 12.33 -41.68 -21.94
N ASN A 103 12.94 -41.08 -22.97
CA ASN A 103 13.12 -39.63 -23.09
C ASN A 103 11.96 -38.93 -23.80
N ILE A 104 11.12 -39.67 -24.54
CA ILE A 104 9.90 -39.15 -25.15
C ILE A 104 8.79 -39.23 -24.09
N LYS A 105 7.95 -38.19 -24.01
CA LYS A 105 6.84 -38.12 -23.06
C LYS A 105 5.55 -37.75 -23.78
N GLU A 106 4.42 -38.23 -23.28
CA GLU A 106 3.14 -37.61 -23.61
C GLU A 106 3.15 -36.14 -23.14
N THR A 107 2.63 -35.24 -23.97
CA THR A 107 2.61 -33.79 -23.73
C THR A 107 1.18 -33.25 -23.67
N GLN A 108 0.24 -33.88 -24.38
CA GLN A 108 -1.16 -33.47 -24.43
C GLN A 108 -2.03 -34.62 -24.94
N GLN A 109 -3.29 -34.67 -24.53
CA GLN A 109 -4.31 -35.51 -25.15
C GLN A 109 -5.32 -34.64 -25.89
N LEU A 110 -5.76 -35.07 -27.08
CA LEU A 110 -6.82 -34.44 -27.86
C LEU A 110 -7.92 -35.46 -28.18
N THR A 111 -9.14 -35.24 -27.69
CA THR A 111 -10.30 -35.99 -28.16
C THR A 111 -10.71 -35.48 -29.55
N LEU A 112 -10.68 -36.35 -30.55
CA LEU A 112 -10.96 -36.04 -31.95
C LEU A 112 -12.09 -36.94 -32.49
N PRO A 113 -12.94 -36.45 -33.41
CA PRO A 113 -13.83 -37.32 -34.15
C PRO A 113 -13.01 -38.27 -35.03
N SER A 114 -13.31 -39.57 -34.98
CA SER A 114 -12.64 -40.57 -35.81
C SER A 114 -13.32 -40.73 -37.16
N ARG A 115 -12.56 -41.26 -38.13
CA ARG A 115 -13.05 -41.72 -39.42
C ARG A 115 -12.48 -43.08 -39.77
N THR A 116 -13.28 -43.87 -40.48
CA THR A 116 -12.74 -44.98 -41.29
C THR A 116 -12.13 -44.40 -42.57
N LEU A 117 -11.15 -45.09 -43.16
CA LEU A 117 -10.55 -44.66 -44.42
C LEU A 117 -11.61 -44.58 -45.53
N ASP A 118 -12.51 -45.56 -45.59
CA ASP A 118 -13.61 -45.59 -46.56
C ASP A 118 -14.57 -44.38 -46.38
N SER A 119 -14.92 -44.01 -45.14
CA SER A 119 -15.85 -42.88 -44.89
C SER A 119 -15.20 -41.52 -45.13
N LEU A 120 -13.90 -41.38 -44.87
CA LEU A 120 -13.18 -40.14 -45.19
C LEU A 120 -13.06 -39.94 -46.70
N LEU A 121 -12.85 -41.00 -47.49
CA LEU A 121 -12.86 -40.89 -48.95
C LEU A 121 -14.24 -40.48 -49.49
N GLU A 122 -15.33 -40.98 -48.89
CA GLU A 122 -16.70 -40.54 -49.20
C GLU A 122 -16.93 -39.06 -48.82
N GLU A 123 -16.53 -38.64 -47.61
CA GLU A 123 -16.64 -37.26 -47.10
C GLU A 123 -15.87 -36.25 -47.99
N LEU A 124 -14.71 -36.65 -48.51
CA LEU A 124 -13.87 -35.86 -49.42
C LEU A 124 -14.26 -35.97 -50.91
N HIS A 125 -15.24 -36.83 -51.24
CA HIS A 125 -15.67 -37.16 -52.61
C HIS A 125 -14.53 -37.69 -53.50
N LEU A 126 -13.65 -38.52 -52.93
CA LEU A 126 -12.50 -39.14 -53.60
C LEU A 126 -12.80 -40.60 -53.93
N SER A 127 -12.45 -41.07 -55.13
CA SER A 127 -12.68 -42.47 -55.50
C SER A 127 -11.52 -43.34 -55.02
N PRO A 128 -11.76 -44.49 -54.34
CA PRO A 128 -10.69 -45.40 -53.93
C PRO A 128 -9.79 -45.86 -55.09
N ILE A 129 -10.36 -46.03 -56.30
CA ILE A 129 -9.61 -46.44 -57.50
C ILE A 129 -8.58 -45.41 -57.97
N ASP A 130 -8.68 -44.14 -57.56
CA ASP A 130 -7.67 -43.12 -57.87
C ASP A 130 -6.32 -43.44 -57.20
N PHE A 131 -6.34 -44.21 -56.11
CA PHE A 131 -5.19 -44.57 -55.31
C PHE A 131 -4.81 -46.03 -55.54
N ASN A 132 -3.53 -46.36 -55.39
CA ASN A 132 -3.04 -47.73 -55.39
C ASN A 132 -1.97 -48.04 -54.34
N ILE A 133 -1.52 -47.04 -53.58
CA ILE A 133 -0.57 -47.25 -52.49
C ILE A 133 -1.11 -46.57 -51.23
N LEU A 134 -1.17 -47.33 -50.14
CA LEU A 134 -1.40 -46.80 -48.80
C LEU A 134 -0.08 -46.79 -48.03
N ILE A 135 0.23 -45.69 -47.34
CA ILE A 135 1.40 -45.52 -46.49
C ILE A 135 0.91 -45.17 -45.07
N LEU A 136 1.26 -46.01 -44.09
CA LEU A 136 0.89 -45.86 -42.68
C LEU A 136 2.15 -45.66 -41.82
N ASP A 137 2.26 -44.51 -41.16
CA ASP A 137 3.27 -44.22 -40.13
C ASP A 137 2.59 -43.62 -38.89
N ILE A 138 1.59 -44.35 -38.37
CA ILE A 138 0.64 -43.89 -37.33
C ILE A 138 0.80 -44.60 -35.97
N GLN A 139 1.95 -45.24 -35.76
CA GLN A 139 2.48 -45.66 -34.46
C GLN A 139 1.50 -46.52 -33.64
N GLY A 140 1.31 -47.78 -34.05
CA GLY A 140 0.53 -48.80 -33.34
C GLY A 140 -0.92 -48.93 -33.80
N ALA A 141 -1.48 -47.88 -34.39
CA ALA A 141 -2.84 -47.84 -34.91
C ALA A 141 -2.97 -48.40 -36.34
N GLU A 142 -1.93 -49.04 -36.90
CA GLU A 142 -1.90 -49.40 -38.32
C GLU A 142 -2.98 -50.42 -38.69
N LEU A 143 -3.24 -51.44 -37.87
CA LEU A 143 -4.33 -52.39 -38.12
C LEU A 143 -5.72 -51.73 -38.02
N LEU A 144 -5.92 -50.78 -37.11
CA LEU A 144 -7.19 -50.05 -36.99
C LEU A 144 -7.49 -49.22 -38.25
N ALA A 145 -6.46 -48.64 -38.87
CA ALA A 145 -6.62 -47.95 -40.16
C ALA A 145 -6.94 -48.93 -41.30
N LEU A 146 -6.33 -50.12 -41.30
CA LEU A 146 -6.59 -51.17 -42.31
C LEU A 146 -7.99 -51.79 -42.17
N GLU A 147 -8.44 -52.07 -40.96
CA GLU A 147 -9.82 -52.49 -40.65
C GLU A 147 -10.85 -51.41 -41.03
N GLY A 148 -10.46 -50.13 -41.05
CA GLY A 148 -11.25 -49.02 -41.57
C GLY A 148 -11.21 -48.83 -43.09
N ALA A 149 -10.52 -49.69 -43.85
CA ALA A 149 -10.20 -49.48 -45.27
C ALA A 149 -10.73 -50.59 -46.20
N ASN A 150 -11.82 -51.26 -45.85
CA ASN A 150 -12.31 -52.47 -46.52
C ASN A 150 -12.59 -52.28 -48.03
N GLN A 151 -13.15 -51.13 -48.43
CA GLN A 151 -13.35 -50.83 -49.86
C GLN A 151 -12.03 -50.43 -50.52
N LEU A 152 -11.25 -49.55 -49.88
CA LEU A 152 -9.96 -49.11 -50.39
C LEU A 152 -8.98 -50.27 -50.62
N LEU A 153 -8.87 -51.22 -49.68
CA LEU A 153 -7.98 -52.39 -49.75
C LEU A 153 -8.29 -53.33 -50.91
N ASN A 154 -9.46 -53.23 -51.56
CA ASN A 154 -9.75 -53.94 -52.81
C ASN A 154 -9.20 -53.23 -54.07
N THR A 155 -8.74 -51.99 -53.97
CA THR A 155 -8.22 -51.17 -55.10
C THR A 155 -6.71 -50.89 -55.05
N LEU A 156 -6.04 -51.21 -53.92
CA LEU A 156 -4.62 -51.02 -53.74
C LEU A 156 -3.77 -52.09 -54.45
N ASP A 157 -2.61 -51.70 -54.97
CA ASP A 157 -1.57 -52.60 -55.46
C ASP A 157 -0.54 -52.91 -54.34
N ALA A 158 -0.34 -51.97 -53.41
CA ALA A 158 0.59 -52.11 -52.30
C ALA A 158 0.16 -51.40 -50.99
N VAL A 159 0.64 -51.92 -49.87
CA VAL A 159 0.58 -51.27 -48.55
C VAL A 159 2.00 -51.15 -47.99
N TYR A 160 2.39 -49.93 -47.61
CA TYR A 160 3.57 -49.64 -46.81
C TYR A 160 3.12 -49.34 -45.38
N THR A 161 3.69 -49.99 -44.38
CA THR A 161 3.27 -49.76 -43.00
C THR A 161 4.41 -49.94 -42.00
N THR A 162 4.38 -49.16 -40.92
CA THR A 162 5.08 -49.52 -39.67
C THR A 162 4.47 -50.81 -39.12
N VAL A 163 5.29 -51.70 -38.54
CA VAL A 163 4.87 -53.00 -37.98
C VAL A 163 5.55 -53.26 -36.64
N HIS A 164 4.92 -54.07 -35.80
CA HIS A 164 5.35 -54.31 -34.42
C HIS A 164 5.60 -55.80 -34.16
N TYR A 165 6.79 -56.14 -33.63
CA TYR A 165 7.11 -57.51 -33.19
C TYR A 165 6.87 -57.70 -31.68
N GLN A 166 6.53 -56.61 -30.98
CA GLN A 166 6.15 -56.58 -29.58
C GLN A 166 5.09 -55.50 -29.38
N GLU A 167 4.12 -55.71 -28.49
CA GLU A 167 3.04 -54.75 -28.22
C GLU A 167 3.58 -53.45 -27.59
N LEU A 168 3.82 -52.44 -28.42
CA LEU A 168 4.36 -51.13 -27.98
C LEU A 168 3.27 -50.15 -27.56
N PHE A 169 2.07 -50.31 -28.10
CA PHE A 169 0.86 -49.53 -27.85
C PHE A 169 -0.23 -50.48 -27.34
N GLU A 170 -1.10 -50.04 -26.44
CA GLU A 170 -2.13 -50.90 -25.85
C GLU A 170 -3.13 -51.37 -26.92
N GLY A 171 -3.22 -52.69 -27.12
CA GLY A 171 -4.03 -53.25 -28.22
C GLY A 171 -3.44 -53.05 -29.61
N GLY A 172 -2.23 -52.47 -29.73
CA GLY A 172 -1.52 -52.30 -30.99
C GLY A 172 -1.12 -53.64 -31.60
N ALA A 173 -1.45 -53.85 -32.87
CA ALA A 173 -1.32 -55.14 -33.54
C ALA A 173 0.13 -55.58 -33.75
N LEU A 174 0.39 -56.87 -33.56
CA LEU A 174 1.64 -57.51 -33.98
C LEU A 174 1.68 -57.75 -35.49
N VAL A 175 2.87 -57.87 -36.06
CA VAL A 175 3.08 -58.07 -37.51
C VAL A 175 2.33 -59.30 -38.04
N GLU A 176 2.24 -60.38 -37.27
CA GLU A 176 1.52 -61.59 -37.68
C GLU A 176 0.00 -61.38 -37.76
N GLN A 177 -0.53 -60.41 -37.01
CA GLN A 177 -1.95 -60.02 -37.09
C GLN A 177 -2.21 -59.14 -38.32
N VAL A 178 -1.27 -58.22 -38.63
CA VAL A 178 -1.30 -57.41 -39.86
C VAL A 178 -1.16 -58.32 -41.09
N ASP A 179 -0.29 -59.32 -41.05
CA ASP A 179 -0.14 -60.33 -42.10
C ASP A 179 -1.44 -61.11 -42.32
N GLN A 180 -2.05 -61.63 -41.24
CA GLN A 180 -3.26 -62.43 -41.32
C GLN A 180 -4.44 -61.63 -41.87
N PHE A 181 -4.59 -60.35 -41.47
CA PHE A 181 -5.61 -59.47 -42.01
C PHE A 181 -5.36 -59.13 -43.49
N LEU A 182 -4.12 -58.81 -43.87
CA LEU A 182 -3.77 -58.45 -45.24
C LEU A 182 -3.81 -59.66 -46.20
N ALA A 183 -3.61 -60.88 -45.70
CA ALA A 183 -3.75 -62.12 -46.47
C ALA A 183 -5.18 -62.33 -47.00
N ASP A 184 -6.21 -61.95 -46.24
CA ASP A 184 -7.61 -62.02 -46.69
C ASP A 184 -7.87 -61.07 -47.89
N TYR A 185 -7.10 -59.98 -47.98
CA TYR A 185 -7.05 -59.06 -49.11
C TYR A 185 -6.01 -59.44 -50.19
N GLN A 186 -5.49 -60.68 -50.15
CA GLN A 186 -4.51 -61.25 -51.09
C GLN A 186 -3.12 -60.57 -51.08
N PHE A 187 -2.80 -59.80 -50.04
CA PHE A 187 -1.48 -59.18 -49.88
C PHE A 187 -0.51 -60.12 -49.15
N GLN A 188 0.76 -60.07 -49.56
CA GLN A 188 1.87 -60.77 -48.92
C GLN A 188 2.96 -59.76 -48.54
N ARG A 189 3.58 -59.90 -47.35
CA ARG A 189 4.78 -59.13 -46.99
C ARG A 189 5.96 -59.58 -47.88
N VAL A 190 6.50 -58.65 -48.67
CA VAL A 190 7.61 -58.92 -49.59
C VAL A 190 8.94 -58.31 -49.13
N ALA A 191 8.89 -57.32 -48.24
CA ALA A 191 10.07 -56.75 -47.60
C ALA A 191 9.76 -56.29 -46.17
N GLU A 192 10.78 -56.38 -45.30
CA GLU A 192 10.74 -55.89 -43.93
C GLU A 192 12.11 -55.35 -43.50
N VAL A 193 12.15 -54.44 -42.52
CA VAL A 193 13.38 -54.03 -41.83
C VAL A 193 13.05 -53.48 -40.44
N SER A 194 13.91 -53.76 -39.45
CA SER A 194 13.88 -53.14 -38.11
C SER A 194 15.05 -52.16 -37.96
N PRO A 195 14.96 -50.92 -38.49
CA PRO A 195 16.12 -50.06 -38.73
C PRO A 195 16.61 -49.29 -37.49
N TYR A 196 15.86 -49.34 -36.39
CA TYR A 196 16.16 -48.58 -35.16
C TYR A 196 16.08 -49.45 -33.87
N HIS A 197 15.16 -50.40 -33.79
CA HIS A 197 14.98 -51.27 -32.62
C HIS A 197 14.28 -52.59 -33.01
N PRO A 198 14.67 -53.78 -32.50
CA PRO A 198 14.11 -55.07 -32.91
C PRO A 198 12.66 -55.34 -32.46
N ALA A 199 12.01 -54.40 -31.75
CA ALA A 199 10.61 -54.55 -31.33
C ALA A 199 9.60 -54.01 -32.37
N TRP A 200 10.06 -53.26 -33.37
CA TRP A 200 9.24 -52.72 -34.46
C TRP A 200 10.04 -52.61 -35.74
N GLY A 201 9.38 -52.29 -36.84
CA GLY A 201 10.00 -52.16 -38.14
C GLY A 201 9.09 -51.49 -39.16
N GLU A 202 9.51 -51.57 -40.40
CA GLU A 202 8.78 -51.10 -41.57
C GLU A 202 8.60 -52.29 -42.50
N ALA A 203 7.41 -52.43 -43.08
CA ALA A 203 7.04 -53.53 -43.97
C ALA A 203 6.43 -53.00 -45.27
N PHE A 204 6.60 -53.79 -46.33
CA PHE A 204 5.97 -53.56 -47.64
C PHE A 204 5.23 -54.81 -48.08
N TYR A 205 3.97 -54.62 -48.47
CA TYR A 205 3.01 -55.67 -48.83
C TYR A 205 2.53 -55.49 -50.27
N VAL A 206 2.40 -56.59 -51.02
CA VAL A 206 2.00 -56.59 -52.44
C VAL A 206 0.98 -57.71 -52.73
N ARG A 207 -0.02 -57.42 -53.57
CA ARG A 207 -1.10 -58.34 -53.97
C ARG A 207 -0.63 -59.49 -54.89
N GLN A 208 -1.21 -60.69 -54.75
CA GLN A 208 -0.87 -61.92 -55.49
C GLN A 208 -2.00 -62.43 -56.44
N THR A 209 -1.71 -63.40 -57.33
CA THR A 209 -2.65 -64.05 -58.30
C THR A 209 -2.34 -65.56 -58.51
N LEU A 210 -3.28 -66.38 -59.04
CA LEU A 210 -3.25 -67.88 -59.01
C LEU A 210 -3.90 -68.61 -60.24
N GLU A 211 -3.49 -69.87 -60.54
CA GLU A 211 -3.98 -70.79 -61.63
C GLU A 211 -3.88 -72.33 -61.27
N THR A 212 -4.59 -73.29 -61.93
CA THR A 212 -4.73 -74.76 -61.55
C THR A 212 -5.17 -75.79 -62.66
N GLU A 213 -4.87 -77.13 -62.59
CA GLU A 213 -5.42 -78.24 -63.49
C GLU A 213 -5.32 -79.75 -62.96
N ASP A 214 -5.72 -80.84 -63.70
CA ASP A 214 -6.25 -82.19 -63.18
C ASP A 214 -6.12 -83.54 -64.09
N VAL A 215 -6.60 -84.77 -63.65
CA VAL A 215 -7.09 -86.04 -64.40
C VAL A 215 -6.33 -87.48 -64.37
N VAL A 216 -6.88 -88.64 -64.92
CA VAL A 216 -6.91 -90.09 -64.36
C VAL A 216 -7.06 -91.41 -65.31
N ASN A 217 -6.56 -92.65 -64.93
CA ASN A 217 -6.90 -94.15 -65.21
C ASN A 217 -6.51 -95.06 -66.51
N PRO A 218 -7.00 -96.34 -66.82
CA PRO A 218 -6.61 -97.75 -66.36
C PRO A 218 -6.27 -98.97 -67.39
N VAL A 219 -6.88 -100.22 -67.34
CA VAL A 219 -6.23 -101.62 -67.49
C VAL A 219 -7.04 -102.86 -68.13
N LYS A 220 -6.42 -103.99 -68.69
CA LYS A 220 -6.68 -105.52 -68.56
C LYS A 220 -6.41 -106.57 -69.75
N PRO A 221 -6.35 -107.95 -69.51
CA PRO A 221 -6.17 -109.13 -70.46
C PRO A 221 -7.32 -110.23 -70.46
N LEU A 222 -7.32 -111.57 -70.83
CA LEU A 222 -6.39 -112.76 -71.06
C LEU A 222 -7.12 -114.05 -71.70
N SER A 223 -6.50 -115.28 -71.72
CA SER A 223 -7.01 -116.72 -71.95
C SER A 223 -6.88 -117.41 -73.37
N GLN A 224 -7.04 -118.75 -73.69
CA GLN A 224 -7.42 -120.06 -73.04
C GLN A 224 -6.95 -121.37 -73.83
N THR A 225 -7.34 -122.64 -73.47
CA THR A 225 -6.81 -123.98 -73.97
C THR A 225 -7.81 -125.20 -73.86
N SER A 226 -7.61 -126.38 -74.51
CA SER A 226 -8.10 -127.74 -74.03
C SER A 226 -7.65 -129.01 -74.81
N GLN A 227 -7.05 -130.01 -74.13
CA GLN A 227 -7.00 -131.46 -74.53
C GLN A 227 -6.91 -132.39 -73.28
N LEU A 228 -7.36 -131.92 -72.12
CA LEU A 228 -6.84 -132.30 -70.79
C LEU A 228 -7.60 -133.45 -70.08
N LEU A 229 -8.54 -134.13 -70.75
CA LEU A 229 -9.73 -134.71 -70.09
C LEU A 229 -9.60 -136.15 -69.55
N GLN A 230 -8.41 -136.77 -69.57
CA GLN A 230 -8.26 -138.17 -69.14
C GLN A 230 -7.18 -138.37 -68.05
N GLU A 231 -6.13 -137.56 -68.02
CA GLU A 231 -5.24 -137.47 -66.85
C GLU A 231 -6.01 -137.01 -65.61
N THR A 232 -7.04 -136.18 -65.80
CA THR A 232 -7.90 -135.60 -64.76
C THR A 232 -8.62 -136.60 -63.86
N GLN A 233 -8.62 -137.91 -64.15
CA GLN A 233 -9.45 -138.88 -63.43
C GLN A 233 -8.71 -139.68 -62.34
N GLU A 234 -7.48 -140.15 -62.57
CA GLU A 234 -6.60 -140.62 -61.47
C GLU A 234 -6.04 -139.44 -60.66
N GLN A 235 -5.88 -138.28 -61.31
CA GLN A 235 -5.71 -137.01 -60.61
C GLN A 235 -6.90 -136.75 -59.68
N LEU A 236 -8.14 -137.13 -60.02
CA LEU A 236 -9.32 -136.80 -59.20
C LEU A 236 -9.32 -137.45 -57.81
N GLU A 237 -8.98 -138.73 -57.68
CA GLU A 237 -8.96 -139.41 -56.37
C GLU A 237 -7.75 -138.94 -55.52
N THR A 238 -6.59 -138.75 -56.15
CA THR A 238 -5.42 -138.16 -55.52
C THR A 238 -5.73 -136.74 -55.02
N LEU A 239 -6.38 -135.94 -55.87
CA LEU A 239 -6.86 -134.60 -55.58
C LEU A 239 -7.97 -134.61 -54.52
N GLN A 240 -8.83 -135.64 -54.42
CA GLN A 240 -9.82 -135.74 -53.34
C GLN A 240 -9.16 -135.94 -51.97
N SER A 241 -8.15 -136.82 -51.87
CA SER A 241 -7.39 -136.99 -50.62
C SER A 241 -6.65 -135.71 -50.25
N GLN A 242 -5.96 -135.09 -51.21
CA GLN A 242 -5.28 -133.80 -51.02
C GLN A 242 -6.27 -132.66 -50.70
N TYR A 243 -7.46 -132.66 -51.30
CA TYR A 243 -8.53 -131.69 -51.05
C TYR A 243 -9.09 -131.83 -49.63
N GLN A 244 -9.18 -133.06 -49.10
CA GLN A 244 -9.62 -133.28 -47.73
C GLN A 244 -8.54 -132.87 -46.69
N GLU A 245 -7.26 -133.08 -46.99
CA GLU A 245 -6.13 -132.58 -46.20
C GLU A 245 -6.03 -131.05 -46.26
N VAL A 246 -6.23 -130.47 -47.45
CA VAL A 246 -6.35 -129.02 -47.67
C VAL A 246 -7.56 -128.45 -46.94
N LEU A 247 -8.71 -129.14 -46.87
CA LEU A 247 -9.88 -128.68 -46.11
C LEU A 247 -9.59 -128.58 -44.60
N VAL A 248 -8.94 -129.58 -44.01
CA VAL A 248 -8.55 -129.51 -42.59
C VAL A 248 -7.51 -128.41 -42.36
N THR A 249 -6.55 -128.26 -43.27
CA THR A 249 -5.55 -127.18 -43.21
C THR A 249 -6.19 -125.79 -43.39
N LEU A 250 -7.24 -125.70 -44.21
CA LEU A 250 -8.04 -124.51 -44.45
C LEU A 250 -8.86 -124.14 -43.23
N GLU A 251 -9.56 -125.08 -42.57
CA GLU A 251 -10.25 -124.82 -41.31
C GLU A 251 -9.27 -124.34 -40.23
N GLN A 252 -8.10 -124.98 -40.10
CA GLN A 252 -7.08 -124.57 -39.13
C GLN A 252 -6.53 -123.17 -39.41
N THR A 253 -6.22 -122.84 -40.67
CA THR A 253 -5.78 -121.49 -41.05
C THR A 253 -6.91 -120.47 -40.98
N GLN A 254 -8.17 -120.85 -41.16
CA GLN A 254 -9.34 -119.98 -41.01
C GLN A 254 -9.61 -119.65 -39.54
N VAL A 255 -9.44 -120.60 -38.62
CA VAL A 255 -9.48 -120.35 -37.16
C VAL A 255 -8.29 -119.47 -36.72
N GLN A 256 -7.07 -119.74 -37.20
CA GLN A 256 -5.91 -118.88 -36.91
C GLN A 256 -6.09 -117.47 -37.48
N LEU A 257 -6.64 -117.33 -38.68
CA LEU A 257 -6.95 -116.05 -39.29
C LEU A 257 -8.02 -115.29 -38.49
N GLN A 258 -9.06 -115.98 -38.01
CA GLN A 258 -10.07 -115.38 -37.15
C GLN A 258 -9.47 -114.89 -35.82
N GLN A 259 -8.72 -115.72 -35.10
CA GLN A 259 -8.04 -115.33 -33.86
C GLN A 259 -7.05 -114.17 -34.09
N SER A 260 -6.31 -114.20 -35.19
CA SER A 260 -5.41 -113.10 -35.58
C SER A 260 -6.20 -111.81 -35.87
N THR A 261 -7.36 -111.91 -36.52
CA THR A 261 -8.25 -110.77 -36.79
C THR A 261 -8.84 -110.20 -35.50
N GLU A 262 -9.30 -111.04 -34.58
CA GLU A 262 -9.81 -110.65 -33.26
C GLU A 262 -8.74 -109.90 -32.46
N ASN A 263 -7.53 -110.46 -32.34
CA ASN A 263 -6.37 -109.79 -31.72
C ASN A 263 -6.03 -108.45 -32.38
N LEU A 264 -6.10 -108.37 -33.72
CA LEU A 264 -5.78 -107.16 -34.46
C LEU A 264 -6.87 -106.08 -34.27
N THR A 265 -8.13 -106.50 -34.08
CA THR A 265 -9.25 -105.61 -33.74
C THR A 265 -9.11 -105.08 -32.30
N GLU A 266 -8.68 -105.91 -31.35
CA GLU A 266 -8.43 -105.46 -29.97
C GLU A 266 -7.24 -104.50 -29.90
N LEU A 267 -6.14 -104.77 -30.62
CA LEU A 267 -5.00 -103.84 -30.72
C LEU A 267 -5.38 -102.52 -31.42
N GLN A 268 -6.29 -102.54 -32.39
CA GLN A 268 -6.86 -101.31 -32.97
C GLN A 268 -7.67 -100.53 -31.93
N SER A 269 -8.53 -101.18 -31.15
CA SER A 269 -9.29 -100.56 -30.07
C SER A 269 -8.38 -99.92 -29.00
N GLN A 270 -7.33 -100.64 -28.56
CA GLN A 270 -6.34 -100.14 -27.61
C GLN A 270 -5.54 -98.95 -28.18
N ARG A 271 -5.14 -99.00 -29.46
CA ARG A 271 -4.53 -97.86 -30.17
C ARG A 271 -5.46 -96.64 -30.16
N ASP A 272 -6.73 -96.84 -30.49
CA ASP A 272 -7.69 -95.74 -30.65
C ASP A 272 -8.05 -95.08 -29.31
N GLN A 273 -8.16 -95.86 -28.23
CA GLN A 273 -8.24 -95.30 -26.88
C GLN A 273 -6.98 -94.49 -26.53
N MET A 274 -5.79 -95.03 -26.78
CA MET A 274 -4.53 -94.35 -26.44
C MET A 274 -4.30 -93.08 -27.29
N LEU A 275 -4.86 -93.00 -28.51
CA LEU A 275 -4.88 -91.78 -29.32
C LEU A 275 -5.79 -90.71 -28.69
N VAL A 276 -6.98 -91.06 -28.21
CA VAL A 276 -7.89 -90.13 -27.51
C VAL A 276 -7.28 -89.62 -26.20
N GLU A 277 -6.64 -90.49 -25.41
CA GLU A 277 -5.93 -90.10 -24.19
C GLU A 277 -4.74 -89.16 -24.48
N LEU A 278 -4.08 -89.35 -25.63
CA LEU A 278 -3.01 -88.47 -26.11
C LEU A 278 -3.54 -87.10 -26.60
N GLU A 279 -4.65 -87.05 -27.34
CA GLU A 279 -5.29 -85.78 -27.74
C GLU A 279 -5.78 -84.97 -26.53
N GLN A 280 -6.38 -85.63 -25.53
CA GLN A 280 -6.76 -84.98 -24.28
C GLN A 280 -5.53 -84.43 -23.56
N SER A 281 -4.47 -85.23 -23.41
CA SER A 281 -3.22 -84.81 -22.77
C SER A 281 -2.54 -83.63 -23.48
N GLN A 282 -2.60 -83.58 -24.82
CA GLN A 282 -2.11 -82.44 -25.61
C GLN A 282 -2.97 -81.19 -25.42
N THR A 283 -4.29 -81.36 -25.28
CA THR A 283 -5.24 -80.28 -25.02
C THR A 283 -5.02 -79.67 -23.63
N ASP A 284 -4.90 -80.53 -22.59
CA ASP A 284 -4.64 -80.12 -21.21
C ASP A 284 -3.28 -79.42 -21.06
N LEU A 285 -2.26 -79.88 -21.79
CA LEU A 285 -0.94 -79.23 -21.85
C LEU A 285 -1.03 -77.86 -22.53
N LYS A 286 -1.78 -77.73 -23.63
CA LYS A 286 -1.99 -76.45 -24.34
C LYS A 286 -2.77 -75.44 -23.49
N GLN A 287 -3.76 -75.90 -22.71
CA GLN A 287 -4.46 -75.06 -21.74
C GLN A 287 -3.48 -74.61 -20.63
N SER A 288 -2.74 -75.54 -20.02
CA SER A 288 -1.75 -75.24 -18.97
C SER A 288 -0.67 -74.25 -19.42
N GLN A 289 -0.22 -74.34 -20.68
CA GLN A 289 0.71 -73.37 -21.28
C GLN A 289 0.08 -71.98 -21.46
N THR A 290 -1.22 -71.93 -21.77
CA THR A 290 -1.99 -70.68 -21.90
C THR A 290 -2.18 -70.01 -20.54
N ASP A 291 -2.59 -70.78 -19.52
CA ASP A 291 -2.78 -70.31 -18.14
C ASP A 291 -1.46 -69.81 -17.52
N LEU A 292 -0.35 -70.49 -17.82
CA LEU A 292 0.99 -70.05 -17.42
C LEU A 292 1.39 -68.73 -18.12
N LYS A 293 1.09 -68.58 -19.41
CA LYS A 293 1.36 -67.35 -20.17
C LYS A 293 0.52 -66.17 -19.64
N GLN A 294 -0.73 -66.41 -19.27
CA GLN A 294 -1.59 -65.43 -18.62
C GLN A 294 -1.00 -65.03 -17.25
N SER A 295 -0.71 -66.01 -16.39
CA SER A 295 -0.12 -65.79 -15.06
C SER A 295 1.21 -65.01 -15.11
N GLN A 296 2.04 -65.24 -16.12
CA GLN A 296 3.28 -64.47 -16.36
C GLN A 296 3.02 -63.03 -16.82
N THR A 297 1.89 -62.78 -17.47
CA THR A 297 1.46 -61.44 -17.91
C THR A 297 0.89 -60.66 -16.71
N ASP A 298 0.03 -61.30 -15.91
CA ASP A 298 -0.55 -60.73 -14.69
C ASP A 298 0.53 -60.38 -13.65
N LEU A 299 1.55 -61.25 -13.53
CA LEU A 299 2.71 -61.01 -12.67
C LEU A 299 3.56 -59.81 -13.15
N LYS A 300 3.73 -59.64 -14.46
CA LYS A 300 4.43 -58.47 -15.03
C LYS A 300 3.64 -57.19 -14.79
N GLN A 301 2.32 -57.21 -14.98
CA GLN A 301 1.46 -56.07 -14.70
C GLN A 301 1.56 -55.68 -13.22
N SER A 302 1.40 -56.65 -12.31
CA SER A 302 1.54 -56.45 -10.87
C SER A 302 2.91 -55.87 -10.45
N GLN A 303 3.99 -56.22 -11.18
CA GLN A 303 5.33 -55.65 -10.96
C GLN A 303 5.44 -54.20 -11.45
N THR A 304 4.80 -53.87 -12.59
CA THR A 304 4.69 -52.49 -13.09
C THR A 304 3.87 -51.63 -12.13
N ASP A 305 2.70 -52.10 -11.69
CA ASP A 305 1.79 -51.40 -10.79
C ASP A 305 2.45 -51.13 -9.43
N LEU A 306 3.21 -52.10 -8.91
CA LEU A 306 4.01 -51.95 -7.69
C LEU A 306 5.13 -50.90 -7.86
N LYS A 307 5.81 -50.89 -9.01
CA LYS A 307 6.86 -49.91 -9.32
C LYS A 307 6.29 -48.49 -9.51
N GLN A 308 5.10 -48.36 -10.09
CA GLN A 308 4.39 -47.09 -10.17
C GLN A 308 4.00 -46.62 -8.77
N SER A 309 3.34 -47.48 -7.98
CA SER A 309 2.96 -47.18 -6.58
C SER A 309 4.14 -46.77 -5.70
N GLN A 310 5.32 -47.36 -5.89
CA GLN A 310 6.57 -46.96 -5.21
C GLN A 310 7.09 -45.59 -5.66
N THR A 311 6.87 -45.23 -6.93
CA THR A 311 7.24 -43.92 -7.49
C THR A 311 6.29 -42.84 -6.96
N ASP A 312 4.98 -43.10 -6.97
CA ASP A 312 3.95 -42.21 -6.45
C ASP A 312 4.15 -41.96 -4.95
N LEU A 313 4.38 -43.03 -4.16
CA LEU A 313 4.68 -42.93 -2.73
C LEU A 313 5.91 -42.04 -2.46
N LYS A 314 6.95 -42.15 -3.29
CA LYS A 314 8.17 -41.33 -3.17
C LYS A 314 7.91 -39.86 -3.55
N GLN A 315 7.05 -39.61 -4.54
CA GLN A 315 6.60 -38.27 -4.87
C GLN A 315 5.81 -37.65 -3.70
N THR A 316 4.78 -38.35 -3.19
CA THR A 316 3.98 -37.89 -2.04
C THR A 316 4.82 -37.66 -0.78
N GLN A 317 5.85 -38.49 -0.53
CA GLN A 317 6.82 -38.25 0.56
C GLN A 317 7.63 -36.95 0.36
N THR A 318 7.99 -36.63 -0.88
CA THR A 318 8.72 -35.40 -1.23
C THR A 318 7.83 -34.17 -1.08
N GLU A 319 6.59 -34.24 -1.57
CA GLU A 319 5.56 -33.19 -1.43
C GLU A 319 5.20 -32.93 0.05
N LEU A 320 5.12 -33.99 0.86
CA LEU A 320 4.91 -33.90 2.31
C LEU A 320 6.12 -33.24 3.00
N GLN A 321 7.34 -33.56 2.61
CA GLN A 321 8.55 -32.93 3.17
C GLN A 321 8.64 -31.44 2.79
N GLN A 322 8.26 -31.07 1.57
CA GLN A 322 8.15 -29.66 1.16
C GLN A 322 7.08 -28.94 1.99
N SER A 323 5.86 -29.49 2.07
CA SER A 323 4.76 -28.93 2.87
C SER A 323 5.11 -28.74 4.34
N GLN A 324 5.88 -29.67 4.94
CA GLN A 324 6.38 -29.54 6.31
C GLN A 324 7.46 -28.45 6.47
N THR A 325 8.17 -28.12 5.39
CA THR A 325 9.18 -27.04 5.37
C THR A 325 8.48 -25.69 5.24
N ASP A 326 7.51 -25.58 4.33
CA ASP A 326 6.71 -24.37 4.12
C ASP A 326 5.88 -24.01 5.37
N LEU A 327 5.35 -25.01 6.06
CA LEU A 327 4.65 -24.85 7.34
C LEU A 327 5.56 -24.27 8.43
N LYS A 328 6.81 -24.76 8.54
CA LYS A 328 7.79 -24.23 9.51
C LYS A 328 8.21 -22.80 9.18
N GLN A 329 8.39 -22.49 7.90
CA GLN A 329 8.67 -21.12 7.46
C GLN A 329 7.50 -20.18 7.80
N SER A 330 6.27 -20.61 7.54
CA SER A 330 5.06 -19.85 7.88
C SER A 330 4.90 -19.63 9.39
N GLN A 331 5.21 -20.64 10.22
CA GLN A 331 5.23 -20.53 11.68
C GLN A 331 6.26 -19.49 12.16
N SER A 332 7.49 -19.56 11.66
CA SER A 332 8.55 -18.59 11.98
C SER A 332 8.20 -17.15 11.57
N GLN A 333 7.55 -16.96 10.42
CA GLN A 333 7.02 -15.65 10.00
C GLN A 333 5.90 -15.13 10.93
N ILE A 334 5.02 -16.00 11.43
CA ILE A 334 3.98 -15.63 12.39
C ILE A 334 4.61 -15.22 13.74
N GLU A 335 5.62 -15.93 14.23
CA GLU A 335 6.36 -15.58 15.46
C GLU A 335 7.07 -14.22 15.33
N GLN A 336 7.68 -13.93 14.17
CA GLN A 336 8.26 -12.61 13.88
C GLN A 336 7.19 -11.51 13.90
N LEU A 337 6.09 -11.68 13.17
CA LEU A 337 5.00 -10.68 13.11
C LEU A 337 4.33 -10.45 14.47
N GLN A 338 4.22 -11.48 15.32
CA GLN A 338 3.74 -11.33 16.70
C GLN A 338 4.72 -10.48 17.55
N THR A 339 6.02 -10.66 17.35
CA THR A 339 7.07 -9.89 18.04
C THR A 339 7.05 -8.41 17.60
N GLU A 340 6.94 -8.16 16.29
CA GLU A 340 6.83 -6.81 15.72
C GLU A 340 5.55 -6.09 16.17
N LEU A 341 4.43 -6.81 16.27
CA LEU A 341 3.18 -6.31 16.82
C LEU A 341 3.30 -5.95 18.32
N GLN A 342 3.97 -6.79 19.12
CA GLN A 342 4.19 -6.51 20.54
C GLN A 342 5.10 -5.29 20.76
N GLN A 343 6.14 -5.12 19.93
CA GLN A 343 6.98 -3.92 19.95
C GLN A 343 6.15 -2.68 19.59
N SER A 344 5.39 -2.73 18.48
CA SER A 344 4.53 -1.63 18.02
C SER A 344 3.48 -1.21 19.07
N GLN A 345 2.91 -2.17 19.81
CA GLN A 345 2.00 -1.90 20.93
C GLN A 345 2.69 -1.26 22.15
N THR A 346 3.99 -1.53 22.34
CA THR A 346 4.80 -0.93 23.41
C THR A 346 5.17 0.51 23.05
N ASP A 347 5.60 0.75 21.82
CA ASP A 347 5.94 2.08 21.29
C ASP A 347 4.70 3.00 21.27
N LEU A 348 3.52 2.46 20.94
CA LEU A 348 2.25 3.18 21.03
C LEU A 348 1.91 3.62 22.46
N LYS A 349 2.07 2.73 23.45
CA LYS A 349 1.84 3.06 24.87
C LYS A 349 2.82 4.11 25.38
N GLN A 350 4.09 4.02 25.00
CA GLN A 350 5.09 5.03 25.32
C GLN A 350 4.73 6.39 24.71
N SER A 351 4.31 6.40 23.44
CA SER A 351 3.88 7.61 22.74
C SER A 351 2.64 8.24 23.38
N GLN A 352 1.66 7.44 23.80
CA GLN A 352 0.48 7.90 24.53
C GLN A 352 0.86 8.56 25.87
N SER A 353 1.73 7.92 26.66
CA SER A 353 2.20 8.48 27.94
C SER A 353 3.00 9.80 27.76
N GLN A 354 3.79 9.91 26.68
CA GLN A 354 4.46 11.17 26.33
C GLN A 354 3.47 12.28 25.95
N ILE A 355 2.37 11.96 25.26
CA ILE A 355 1.30 12.91 24.94
C ILE A 355 0.59 13.39 26.21
N GLU A 356 0.26 12.49 27.15
CA GLU A 356 -0.34 12.84 28.45
C GLU A 356 0.59 13.75 29.28
N GLN A 357 1.89 13.46 29.28
CA GLN A 357 2.90 14.30 29.96
C GLN A 357 2.98 15.69 29.33
N LEU A 358 3.01 15.79 27.99
CA LEU A 358 3.06 17.07 27.27
C LEU A 358 1.78 17.89 27.45
N GLN A 359 0.60 17.24 27.49
CA GLN A 359 -0.68 17.89 27.80
C GLN A 359 -0.67 18.48 29.22
N THR A 360 -0.17 17.72 30.20
CA THR A 360 -0.03 18.17 31.59
C THR A 360 0.92 19.38 31.70
N GLN A 361 2.07 19.33 31.02
CA GLN A 361 3.02 20.45 30.96
C GLN A 361 2.43 21.69 30.26
N HIS A 362 1.67 21.49 29.19
CA HIS A 362 0.98 22.58 28.49
C HIS A 362 -0.05 23.27 29.38
N GLN A 363 -0.88 22.50 30.10
CA GLN A 363 -1.85 23.04 31.05
C GLN A 363 -1.17 23.81 32.20
N GLN A 364 -0.07 23.27 32.75
CA GLN A 364 0.70 23.97 33.79
C GLN A 364 1.28 25.30 33.29
N SER A 365 1.85 25.31 32.08
CA SER A 365 2.39 26.51 31.42
C SER A 365 1.28 27.54 31.13
N GLN A 366 0.10 27.10 30.71
CA GLN A 366 -1.06 27.95 30.49
C GLN A 366 -1.53 28.64 31.79
N SER A 367 -1.59 27.91 32.91
CA SER A 367 -1.92 28.49 34.22
C SER A 367 -0.84 29.47 34.72
N GLN A 368 0.44 29.18 34.48
CA GLN A 368 1.54 30.11 34.79
C GLN A 368 1.45 31.39 33.95
N HIS A 369 1.10 31.28 32.67
CA HIS A 369 0.91 32.44 31.79
C HIS A 369 -0.26 33.33 32.27
N GLN A 370 -1.39 32.73 32.67
CA GLN A 370 -2.52 33.45 33.26
C GLN A 370 -2.12 34.18 34.55
N GLN A 371 -1.37 33.53 35.45
CA GLN A 371 -0.88 34.16 36.68
C GLN A 371 0.05 35.35 36.40
N LEU A 372 0.98 35.21 35.44
CA LEU A 372 1.87 36.29 35.02
C LEU A 372 1.10 37.45 34.37
N GLN A 373 0.05 37.17 33.60
CA GLN A 373 -0.81 38.21 33.03
C GLN A 373 -1.52 39.02 34.13
N THR A 374 -2.15 38.36 35.11
CA THR A 374 -2.79 39.06 36.24
C THR A 374 -1.79 39.87 37.08
N GLN A 375 -0.57 39.35 37.29
CA GLN A 375 0.50 40.10 37.97
C GLN A 375 0.95 41.33 37.17
N LEU A 376 0.99 41.25 35.84
CA LEU A 376 1.31 42.38 34.97
C LEU A 376 0.20 43.45 35.03
N GLU A 377 -1.06 43.06 34.97
CA GLU A 377 -2.24 43.95 35.09
C GLU A 377 -2.28 44.66 36.45
N GLN A 378 -1.99 43.94 37.55
CA GLN A 378 -1.83 44.53 38.88
C GLN A 378 -0.66 45.53 38.91
N THR A 379 0.52 45.14 38.41
CA THR A 379 1.72 46.00 38.40
C THR A 379 1.51 47.28 37.59
N GLN A 380 0.78 47.20 36.46
CA GLN A 380 0.39 48.37 35.67
C GLN A 380 -0.55 49.31 36.45
N THR A 381 -1.49 48.75 37.20
CA THR A 381 -2.43 49.50 38.05
C THR A 381 -1.68 50.23 39.19
N GLU A 382 -0.77 49.54 39.88
CA GLU A 382 0.08 50.11 40.93
C GLU A 382 1.01 51.20 40.39
N LEU A 383 1.57 51.01 39.19
CA LEU A 383 2.38 52.02 38.50
C LEU A 383 1.55 53.27 38.17
N GLN A 384 0.33 53.12 37.65
CA GLN A 384 -0.56 54.25 37.36
C GLN A 384 -0.97 55.01 38.63
N GLN A 385 -1.22 54.29 39.73
CA GLN A 385 -1.49 54.90 41.04
C GLN A 385 -0.27 55.69 41.56
N SER A 386 0.93 55.12 41.46
CA SER A 386 2.19 55.76 41.86
C SER A 386 2.49 57.02 41.02
N GLN A 387 2.25 56.97 39.70
CA GLN A 387 2.36 58.14 38.82
C GLN A 387 1.37 59.25 39.21
N SER A 388 0.13 58.89 39.56
CA SER A 388 -0.89 59.85 40.01
C SER A 388 -0.51 60.51 41.34
N GLN A 389 0.02 59.73 42.29
CA GLN A 389 0.55 60.25 43.56
C GLN A 389 1.76 61.16 43.35
N HIS A 390 2.67 60.82 42.42
CA HIS A 390 3.81 61.65 42.09
C HIS A 390 3.40 63.02 41.52
N GLN A 391 2.42 63.05 40.61
CA GLN A 391 1.84 64.30 40.10
C GLN A 391 1.21 65.14 41.23
N GLN A 392 0.44 64.52 42.13
CA GLN A 392 -0.15 65.23 43.28
C GLN A 392 0.92 65.83 44.21
N LEU A 393 1.99 65.06 44.51
CA LEU A 393 3.11 65.54 45.32
C LEU A 393 3.90 66.66 44.62
N GLN A 394 4.05 66.61 43.29
CA GLN A 394 4.65 67.70 42.52
C GLN A 394 3.84 68.99 42.65
N THR A 395 2.52 68.94 42.45
CA THR A 395 1.65 70.13 42.62
C THR A 395 1.68 70.67 44.06
N GLN A 396 1.73 69.79 45.07
CA GLN A 396 1.90 70.21 46.47
C GLN A 396 3.26 70.86 46.74
N LEU A 397 4.33 70.41 46.09
CA LEU A 397 5.65 71.02 46.17
C LEU A 397 5.68 72.40 45.49
N GLU A 398 5.07 72.54 44.31
CA GLU A 398 4.95 73.81 43.57
C GLU A 398 4.13 74.85 44.36
N GLN A 399 3.03 74.43 45.01
CA GLN A 399 2.27 75.27 45.93
C GLN A 399 3.13 75.66 47.15
N SER A 400 3.80 74.70 47.80
CA SER A 400 4.64 74.97 48.98
C SER A 400 5.81 75.93 48.67
N GLN A 401 6.38 75.86 47.47
CA GLN A 401 7.40 76.81 46.99
C GLN A 401 6.81 78.21 46.77
N THR A 402 5.57 78.30 46.30
CA THR A 402 4.83 79.56 46.12
C THR A 402 4.50 80.20 47.48
N ASP A 403 4.00 79.42 48.42
CA ASP A 403 3.66 79.86 49.79
C ASP A 403 4.93 80.31 50.55
N LEU A 404 6.04 79.59 50.39
CA LEU A 404 7.35 79.97 50.93
C LEU A 404 7.82 81.31 50.35
N LYS A 405 7.72 81.50 49.03
CA LYS A 405 8.10 82.75 48.36
C LYS A 405 7.22 83.94 48.81
N GLN A 406 5.93 83.72 49.00
CA GLN A 406 5.03 84.72 49.58
C GLN A 406 5.43 85.05 51.02
N SER A 407 5.70 84.04 51.84
CA SER A 407 6.12 84.20 53.25
C SER A 407 7.45 84.96 53.36
N GLN A 408 8.40 84.70 52.46
CA GLN A 408 9.65 85.46 52.35
C GLN A 408 9.41 86.93 51.97
N SER A 409 8.51 87.20 51.02
CA SER A 409 8.14 88.57 50.63
C SER A 409 7.45 89.32 51.78
N GLN A 410 6.60 88.65 52.55
CA GLN A 410 5.96 89.22 53.75
C GLN A 410 6.99 89.50 54.85
N LEU A 411 7.96 88.60 55.07
CA LEU A 411 9.02 88.78 56.04
C LEU A 411 9.90 90.01 55.73
N GLU A 412 10.29 90.22 54.47
CA GLU A 412 11.05 91.41 54.07
C GLU A 412 10.21 92.70 54.10
N GLN A 413 8.90 92.63 53.85
CA GLN A 413 7.99 93.76 54.09
C GLN A 413 7.96 94.12 55.59
N THR A 414 7.66 93.16 56.47
CA THR A 414 7.61 93.41 57.93
C THR A 414 8.96 93.83 58.50
N ARG A 415 10.07 93.36 57.92
CA ARG A 415 11.43 93.83 58.25
C ARG A 415 11.64 95.30 57.87
N THR A 416 11.13 95.72 56.71
CA THR A 416 11.17 97.11 56.24
C THR A 416 10.30 98.01 57.13
N GLU A 417 9.08 97.58 57.47
CA GLU A 417 8.17 98.26 58.39
C GLU A 417 8.77 98.40 59.80
N LEU A 418 9.42 97.33 60.31
CA LEU A 418 10.14 97.35 61.58
C LEU A 418 11.31 98.35 61.55
N GLN A 419 12.09 98.40 60.47
CA GLN A 419 13.18 99.37 60.31
C GLN A 419 12.63 100.81 60.30
N GLN A 420 11.55 101.07 59.57
CA GLN A 420 10.88 102.39 59.57
C GLN A 420 10.37 102.77 60.96
N SER A 421 9.74 101.84 61.68
CA SER A 421 9.27 102.06 63.06
C SER A 421 10.41 102.31 64.04
N GLN A 422 11.55 101.62 63.88
CA GLN A 422 12.77 101.88 64.66
C GLN A 422 13.34 103.28 64.38
N SER A 423 13.40 103.71 63.11
CA SER A 423 13.83 105.07 62.75
C SER A 423 12.88 106.16 63.28
N GLN A 424 11.57 105.92 63.24
CA GLN A 424 10.56 106.80 63.87
C GLN A 424 10.75 106.87 65.39
N LEU A 425 10.96 105.73 66.06
CA LEU A 425 11.21 105.69 67.51
C LEU A 425 12.51 106.41 67.90
N GLU A 426 13.56 106.34 67.07
CA GLU A 426 14.79 107.11 67.28
C GLU A 426 14.55 108.62 67.10
N GLN A 427 13.76 109.02 66.10
CA GLN A 427 13.39 110.41 65.86
C GLN A 427 12.56 110.97 67.02
N THR A 428 11.49 110.28 67.45
CA THR A 428 10.66 110.67 68.59
C THR A 428 11.43 110.68 69.92
N ARG A 429 12.49 109.87 70.07
CA ARG A 429 13.42 109.99 71.20
C ARG A 429 14.21 111.30 71.16
N LYS A 430 14.79 111.66 70.00
CA LYS A 430 15.51 112.94 69.83
C LYS A 430 14.60 114.14 70.08
N GLU A 431 13.37 114.10 69.58
CA GLU A 431 12.34 115.11 69.84
C GLU A 431 12.00 115.18 71.34
N SER A 432 11.83 114.03 72.01
CA SER A 432 11.58 113.98 73.47
C SER A 432 12.77 114.46 74.31
N ASP A 433 14.01 114.21 73.89
CA ASP A 433 15.22 114.69 74.56
C ASP A 433 15.42 116.19 74.31
N GLN A 434 15.09 116.69 73.12
CA GLN A 434 15.07 118.13 72.82
C GLN A 434 14.01 118.85 73.66
N SER A 435 12.74 118.41 73.64
CA SER A 435 11.69 119.02 74.46
C SER A 435 11.96 118.91 75.97
N ARG A 436 12.77 117.94 76.40
CA ARG A 436 13.27 117.86 77.78
C ARG A 436 14.34 118.90 78.10
N SER A 437 15.21 119.25 77.15
CA SER A 437 16.14 120.38 77.28
C SER A 437 15.40 121.73 77.25
N GLU A 438 14.45 121.91 76.34
CA GLU A 438 13.59 123.11 76.29
C GLU A 438 12.81 123.29 77.61
N LEU A 439 12.26 122.21 78.19
CA LEU A 439 11.65 122.21 79.53
C LEU A 439 12.65 122.45 80.69
N HIS A 440 13.95 122.26 80.47
CA HIS A 440 14.99 122.58 81.45
C HIS A 440 15.37 124.06 81.38
N GLU A 441 15.55 124.61 80.17
CA GLU A 441 15.84 126.02 79.93
C GLU A 441 14.68 126.90 80.42
N VAL A 442 13.43 126.59 80.04
CA VAL A 442 12.22 127.28 80.53
C VAL A 442 12.07 127.17 82.05
N ARG A 443 12.63 126.14 82.69
CA ARG A 443 12.63 126.00 84.15
C ARG A 443 13.70 126.86 84.82
N GLU A 444 14.87 127.03 84.22
CA GLU A 444 15.88 127.97 84.70
C GLU A 444 15.42 129.43 84.50
N GLU A 445 14.77 129.75 83.37
CA GLU A 445 14.10 131.05 83.17
C GLU A 445 12.97 131.26 84.20
N LEU A 446 12.22 130.21 84.56
CA LEU A 446 11.20 130.29 85.60
C LEU A 446 11.82 130.54 86.99
N GLU A 447 12.90 129.85 87.38
CA GLU A 447 13.58 130.14 88.65
C GLU A 447 14.18 131.56 88.68
N LEU A 448 14.73 132.05 87.56
CA LEU A 448 15.25 133.42 87.43
C LEU A 448 14.14 134.48 87.52
N THR A 449 13.01 134.27 86.85
CA THR A 449 11.86 135.19 86.92
C THR A 449 11.11 135.10 88.25
N GLN A 450 11.14 133.95 88.93
CA GLN A 450 10.66 133.82 90.32
C GLN A 450 11.53 134.66 91.26
N PHE A 451 12.86 134.62 91.11
CA PHE A 451 13.79 135.44 91.90
C PHE A 451 13.60 136.95 91.65
N GLN A 452 13.40 137.36 90.39
CA GLN A 452 13.08 138.75 90.03
C GLN A 452 11.71 139.18 90.58
N LEU A 453 10.73 138.28 90.64
CA LEU A 453 9.43 138.57 91.23
C LEU A 453 9.53 138.77 92.75
N ASP A 454 10.31 137.95 93.45
CA ASP A 454 10.59 138.12 94.88
C ASP A 454 11.33 139.45 95.16
N GLU A 455 12.28 139.84 94.30
CA GLU A 455 12.99 141.13 94.36
C GLU A 455 12.03 142.33 94.19
N VAL A 456 11.21 142.32 93.13
CA VAL A 456 10.19 143.36 92.87
C VAL A 456 9.12 143.38 93.96
N GLN A 457 8.79 142.24 94.57
CA GLN A 457 7.84 142.20 95.68
C GLN A 457 8.41 142.84 96.95
N VAL A 458 9.72 142.71 97.21
CA VAL A 458 10.41 143.44 98.29
C VAL A 458 10.49 144.95 98.02
N GLU A 459 10.68 145.37 96.76
CA GLU A 459 10.58 146.80 96.39
C GLU A 459 9.14 147.34 96.58
N LEU A 460 8.13 146.55 96.18
CA LEU A 460 6.73 146.93 96.32
C LEU A 460 6.32 147.07 97.80
N GLU A 461 6.79 146.20 98.69
CA GLU A 461 6.56 146.35 100.14
C GLU A 461 7.18 147.65 100.69
N GLN A 462 8.38 148.03 100.24
CA GLN A 462 8.99 149.32 100.59
C GLN A 462 8.18 150.51 100.05
N TYR A 463 7.69 150.43 98.80
CA TYR A 463 6.90 151.50 98.18
C TYR A 463 5.52 151.66 98.84
N VAL A 464 4.88 150.55 99.22
CA VAL A 464 3.62 150.55 99.98
C VAL A 464 3.83 151.17 101.38
N ALA A 465 4.95 150.92 102.04
CA ALA A 465 5.29 151.57 103.31
C ALA A 465 5.45 153.10 103.15
N GLN A 466 6.13 153.57 102.10
CA GLN A 466 6.25 155.00 101.80
C GLN A 466 4.89 155.65 101.49
N TYR A 467 4.05 154.98 100.68
CA TYR A 467 2.69 155.46 100.38
C TYR A 467 1.83 155.58 101.64
N HIS A 468 1.91 154.62 102.56
CA HIS A 468 1.22 154.70 103.86
C HIS A 468 1.68 155.92 104.68
N GLN A 469 2.98 156.21 104.69
CA GLN A 469 3.55 157.36 105.38
C GLN A 469 3.05 158.70 104.79
N GLN A 470 3.07 158.85 103.46
CA GLN A 470 2.52 160.05 102.79
C GLN A 470 1.01 160.21 103.02
N LYS A 471 0.27 159.10 103.07
CA LYS A 471 -1.19 159.12 103.30
C LYS A 471 -1.56 159.60 104.71
N GLU A 472 -0.75 159.32 105.73
CA GLU A 472 -0.92 159.92 107.06
C GLU A 472 -0.74 161.45 107.04
N GLU A 473 0.29 161.96 106.36
CA GLU A 473 0.50 163.41 106.22
C GLU A 473 -0.66 164.09 105.48
N LEU A 474 -1.13 163.49 104.38
CA LEU A 474 -2.24 164.04 103.60
C LEU A 474 -3.57 164.02 104.40
N THR A 475 -3.76 163.05 105.30
CA THR A 475 -4.92 162.98 106.20
C THR A 475 -4.88 164.10 107.26
N LYS A 476 -3.69 164.46 107.79
CA LYS A 476 -3.55 165.69 108.61
C LYS A 476 -3.93 166.94 107.82
N LEU A 477 -3.41 167.09 106.60
CA LEU A 477 -3.64 168.27 105.76
C LEU A 477 -5.12 168.48 105.39
N GLN A 478 -5.86 167.40 105.13
CA GLN A 478 -7.31 167.46 104.90
C GLN A 478 -8.10 167.90 106.15
N THR A 479 -7.62 167.55 107.35
CA THR A 479 -8.27 167.92 108.62
C THR A 479 -8.16 169.43 108.89
N GLU A 480 -7.01 170.05 108.56
CA GLU A 480 -6.83 171.51 108.65
C GLU A 480 -7.66 172.27 107.60
N LEU A 481 -7.83 171.68 106.40
CA LEU A 481 -8.57 172.30 105.30
C LEU A 481 -10.07 172.50 105.60
N GLU A 482 -10.75 171.52 106.21
CA GLU A 482 -12.18 171.65 106.54
C GLU A 482 -12.44 172.59 107.72
N GLN A 483 -11.54 172.67 108.71
CA GLN A 483 -11.62 173.72 109.74
C GLN A 483 -11.52 175.11 109.12
N THR A 484 -10.73 175.27 108.05
CA THR A 484 -10.55 176.55 107.34
C THR A 484 -11.80 176.96 106.55
N LYS A 485 -12.48 176.01 105.87
CA LYS A 485 -13.71 176.29 105.11
C LYS A 485 -14.86 176.79 105.99
N MET A 486 -15.03 176.21 107.18
CA MET A 486 -16.19 176.46 108.04
C MET A 486 -16.31 177.93 108.50
N LEU A 487 -15.19 178.66 108.54
CA LEU A 487 -15.14 180.08 108.91
C LEU A 487 -15.48 181.06 107.77
N LEU A 488 -15.52 180.60 106.51
CA LEU A 488 -15.68 181.49 105.35
C LEU A 488 -17.15 181.88 105.05
N THR A 489 -18.12 181.12 105.59
CA THR A 489 -19.52 181.11 105.13
C THR A 489 -20.40 182.26 105.70
N GLN A 490 -19.85 183.25 106.41
CA GLN A 490 -20.65 184.23 107.19
C GLN A 490 -20.59 185.69 106.71
N ALA A 491 -20.33 185.99 105.43
CA ALA A 491 -20.31 187.39 104.95
C ALA A 491 -20.87 187.66 103.52
N GLN A 492 -21.66 188.75 103.39
CA GLN A 492 -22.02 189.59 102.21
C GLN A 492 -23.33 189.34 101.40
N GLN A 493 -24.12 190.44 101.20
CA GLN A 493 -25.15 190.74 100.16
C GLN A 493 -25.33 192.31 100.09
N LYS A 494 -26.04 193.01 99.16
CA LYS A 494 -26.84 192.60 97.97
C LYS A 494 -26.84 193.56 96.71
N PRO A 495 -27.48 194.77 96.64
CA PRO A 495 -28.18 195.17 95.38
C PRO A 495 -28.14 196.65 94.88
N GLU A 496 -27.89 196.88 93.57
CA GLU A 496 -28.78 197.60 92.62
C GLU A 496 -28.33 197.31 91.15
N PRO A 497 -29.20 197.42 90.12
CA PRO A 497 -28.90 196.91 88.79
C PRO A 497 -28.23 197.90 87.82
N THR A 498 -27.49 197.32 86.87
CA THR A 498 -27.11 197.86 85.54
C THR A 498 -26.32 199.18 85.45
N VAL A 499 -25.03 199.17 85.06
CA VAL A 499 -24.03 198.08 85.02
C VAL A 499 -22.62 198.68 85.16
N THR A 500 -21.71 197.95 85.80
CA THR A 500 -20.24 198.15 85.81
C THR A 500 -19.67 199.40 86.54
N LYS A 501 -18.43 199.25 87.04
CA LYS A 501 -17.52 200.32 87.53
C LYS A 501 -18.07 201.30 88.58
N LYS A 502 -18.20 200.85 89.84
CA LYS A 502 -18.09 201.69 91.06
C LYS A 502 -17.86 200.82 92.31
N SER A 503 -17.10 201.21 93.34
CA SER A 503 -15.99 202.19 93.37
C SER A 503 -15.17 202.16 94.67
N LYS A 504 -13.86 201.89 94.54
CA LYS A 504 -12.74 202.63 95.18
C LYS A 504 -12.49 202.53 96.72
N SER A 505 -12.54 201.35 97.33
CA SER A 505 -11.85 201.09 98.62
C SER A 505 -11.59 199.60 98.91
N ASP A 506 -10.78 199.36 99.95
CA ASP A 506 -10.74 198.18 100.84
C ASP A 506 -10.06 196.84 100.43
N ASN A 507 -9.77 196.08 101.50
CA ASN A 507 -9.29 194.69 101.61
C ASN A 507 -7.88 194.33 101.09
N ALA A 508 -6.90 194.56 101.97
CA ALA A 508 -5.60 193.87 101.96
C ALA A 508 -5.68 192.43 102.53
N VAL A 509 -4.52 191.79 102.72
CA VAL A 509 -4.28 190.49 103.40
C VAL A 509 -4.61 189.21 102.60
N MET A 510 -5.63 189.18 101.73
CA MET A 510 -5.95 187.99 100.90
C MET A 510 -5.20 187.94 99.54
N VAL A 511 -3.88 187.82 99.60
CA VAL A 511 -3.01 187.40 98.46
C VAL A 511 -2.17 186.17 98.87
N LYS A 512 -2.73 185.33 99.73
CA LYS A 512 -2.20 184.00 100.11
C LYS A 512 -3.00 182.90 99.42
N LEU A 513 -2.43 181.69 99.41
CA LEU A 513 -3.11 180.41 99.16
C LEU A 513 -3.52 180.05 97.72
N LEU A 514 -2.86 180.61 96.69
CA LEU A 514 -2.92 180.09 95.31
C LEU A 514 -1.54 179.78 94.70
N ALA A 515 -0.53 179.59 95.55
CA ALA A 515 0.79 179.08 95.20
C ALA A 515 0.95 177.63 95.67
N ARG A 516 1.88 176.89 95.03
CA ARG A 516 2.46 175.57 95.42
C ARG A 516 1.89 174.27 94.82
N VAL A 517 0.82 174.27 94.03
CA VAL A 517 0.20 173.02 93.49
C VAL A 517 0.33 172.85 91.96
N LEU A 518 1.22 173.60 91.31
CA LEU A 518 1.37 173.64 89.84
C LEU A 518 2.85 173.65 89.38
N ALA A 519 3.73 172.95 90.09
CA ALA A 519 5.18 173.11 89.96
C ALA A 519 6.01 171.83 89.68
N GLU A 520 5.44 170.62 89.81
CA GLU A 520 6.20 169.36 89.81
C GLU A 520 5.47 168.25 89.00
N THR A 521 5.20 168.49 87.71
CA THR A 521 4.68 167.46 86.78
C THR A 521 5.18 167.68 85.35
N LEU A 522 6.23 166.96 84.95
CA LEU A 522 6.52 166.40 83.60
C LEU A 522 8.02 166.07 83.45
N GLU A 523 8.47 164.97 84.04
CA GLU A 523 9.65 164.20 83.60
C GLU A 523 9.47 162.75 84.10
N ASP A 524 9.87 161.79 83.26
CA ASP A 524 9.74 160.31 83.35
C ASP A 524 8.37 159.73 83.79
#